data_AF-A0A420YPU7-F1
#
_entry.id   AF-A0A420YPU7-F1
#
_cell.length_a   1.000
_cell.length_b   1.000
_cell.length_c   1.000
_cell.angle_alpha   90.00
_cell.angle_beta   90.00
_cell.angle_gamma   90.00
#
_symmetry.space_group_name_H-M   'P 1'
#
loop_
_entity.id
_entity.type
_entity.pdbx_description
1 polymer ?
#
loop_
_entity_poly.entity_id
_entity_poly.type
_entity_poly.pdbx_seq_one_letter_code
_entity_poly.pdbx_strand_id
1 'polypeptide(L)'
;LYEAHEKAAEFYSHVLLNTKGGHEALDYLKNRGYTVETLKEFGFGFSLKDRTQLEQVLQELQLTDEEKEASGLFSENQNGFFDRFNQRIMIPLRNEHGQIIAFSGRVLPGYSDDFASQAKYLNSPETILFSKRNFLFNFDLAKKNIRKQNKVILFEGYMDVISAWQAGVQIGVASMGTSLTPDQIQTLQKVTDTILIAYDGDKAGLEATNRAIEMIQDTNTFKIGIIPFDNGLDPDEFIKERGTQAFKDLVEYSQETVYQFKKRFLSKKYSLQIESQKIQYIEEMIVELSKINNEVELNLAMKSLADEFDLDFSTVLNQVKQLRLRLGKQKRQSNAESVSYNRQVEIKPATKNEHIQKQLMYRLLHNEQAWTYLNRIDSEFVFPDSHYEQLYLLLQSFKNEENEVDVQQFFLFLDDKDVLNRNLVSEIELSNFPPDCTEQEIQDLVYVLSKKNSLKEQLASKKEELNRAALMKDDILRQQLMREIMEIQRQLRNKMNGGMVNDSSKK
;
A
#
# COMPACT_ATOMS: atom_id res chain seq x y z
N LEU A 1 -16.91 17.39 -3.89
CA LEU A 1 -16.57 16.00 -3.53
C LEU A 1 -16.88 15.59 -2.07
N TYR A 2 -16.38 16.28 -1.04
CA TYR A 2 -16.70 15.94 0.36
C TYR A 2 -18.22 16.00 0.65
N GLU A 3 -18.87 17.08 0.21
CA GLU A 3 -20.34 17.24 0.35
C GLU A 3 -21.12 16.12 -0.36
N ALA A 4 -20.63 15.63 -1.50
CA ALA A 4 -21.23 14.49 -2.21
C ALA A 4 -21.14 13.19 -1.39
N HIS A 5 -20.02 12.95 -0.70
CA HIS A 5 -19.86 11.79 0.18
C HIS A 5 -20.73 11.89 1.43
N GLU A 6 -20.87 13.09 1.99
CA GLU A 6 -21.73 13.35 3.14
C GLU A 6 -23.20 13.08 2.80
N LYS A 7 -23.72 13.71 1.72
CA LYS A 7 -25.08 13.44 1.22
C LYS A 7 -25.30 11.97 0.85
N ALA A 8 -24.29 11.30 0.27
CA ALA A 8 -24.36 9.87 -0.03
C ALA A 8 -24.50 9.04 1.26
N ALA A 9 -23.73 9.35 2.30
CA ALA A 9 -23.80 8.64 3.57
C ALA A 9 -25.13 8.85 4.29
N GLU A 10 -25.65 10.09 4.29
CA GLU A 10 -26.98 10.40 4.81
C GLU A 10 -28.06 9.60 4.10
N PHE A 11 -28.01 9.56 2.76
CA PHE A 11 -28.94 8.78 1.94
C PHE A 11 -28.86 7.28 2.28
N TYR A 12 -27.67 6.68 2.24
CA TYR A 12 -27.52 5.25 2.53
C TYR A 12 -27.95 4.91 3.95
N SER A 13 -27.62 5.74 4.94
CA SER A 13 -28.03 5.54 6.33
C SER A 13 -29.55 5.63 6.49
N HIS A 14 -30.18 6.61 5.82
CA HIS A 14 -31.63 6.74 5.79
C HIS A 14 -32.29 5.50 5.16
N VAL A 15 -31.75 5.00 4.04
CA VAL A 15 -32.25 3.78 3.39
C VAL A 15 -32.21 2.60 4.36
N LEU A 16 -31.08 2.36 5.03
CA LEU A 16 -30.92 1.24 5.96
C LEU A 16 -31.89 1.31 7.14
N LEU A 17 -32.03 2.48 7.75
CA LEU A 17 -32.75 2.62 9.03
C LEU A 17 -34.25 2.87 8.88
N ASN A 18 -34.69 3.50 7.79
CA ASN A 18 -36.02 4.09 7.71
C ASN A 18 -36.86 3.61 6.52
N THR A 19 -36.32 2.78 5.62
CA THR A 19 -37.04 2.34 4.41
C THR A 19 -37.30 0.84 4.40
N LYS A 20 -38.35 0.43 3.66
CA LYS A 20 -38.62 -0.99 3.40
C LYS A 20 -37.48 -1.66 2.63
N GLY A 21 -36.78 -0.91 1.78
CA GLY A 21 -35.66 -1.43 0.98
C GLY A 21 -34.42 -1.78 1.81
N GLY A 22 -34.24 -1.16 2.98
CA GLY A 22 -33.14 -1.45 3.90
C GLY A 22 -33.44 -2.49 4.98
N HIS A 23 -34.70 -2.92 5.13
CA HIS A 23 -35.13 -3.76 6.26
C HIS A 23 -34.39 -5.10 6.33
N GLU A 24 -34.22 -5.77 5.19
CA GLU A 24 -33.49 -7.04 5.12
C GLU A 24 -32.02 -6.89 5.52
N ALA A 25 -31.37 -5.82 5.07
CA ALA A 25 -29.98 -5.51 5.43
C ALA A 25 -29.85 -5.18 6.93
N LEU A 26 -30.82 -4.46 7.49
CA LEU A 26 -30.86 -4.14 8.92
C LEU A 26 -31.05 -5.39 9.77
N ASP A 27 -31.98 -6.27 9.41
CA ASP A 27 -32.22 -7.53 10.12
C ASP A 27 -31.00 -8.45 10.03
N TYR A 28 -30.35 -8.50 8.86
CA TYR A 28 -29.10 -9.21 8.69
C TYR A 28 -27.99 -8.70 9.64
N LEU A 29 -27.82 -7.38 9.76
CA LEU A 29 -26.84 -6.77 10.68
C LEU A 29 -27.18 -7.04 12.14
N LYS A 30 -28.45 -6.96 12.52
CA LYS A 30 -28.92 -7.31 13.88
C LYS A 30 -28.68 -8.77 14.20
N ASN A 31 -28.95 -9.68 13.27
CA ASN A 31 -28.68 -11.11 13.42
C ASN A 31 -27.18 -11.42 13.56
N ARG A 32 -26.30 -10.55 13.02
CA ARG A 32 -24.86 -10.62 13.27
C ARG A 32 -24.42 -10.07 14.63
N GLY A 33 -25.33 -9.44 15.38
CA GLY A 33 -25.07 -8.88 16.70
C GLY A 33 -24.78 -7.37 16.73
N TYR A 34 -24.92 -6.65 15.61
CA TYR A 34 -24.71 -5.19 15.61
C TYR A 34 -25.93 -4.46 16.17
N THR A 35 -25.70 -3.61 17.17
CA THR A 35 -26.75 -2.74 17.75
C THR A 35 -27.05 -1.56 16.85
N VAL A 36 -28.26 -0.98 16.96
CA VAL A 36 -28.63 0.21 16.16
C VAL A 36 -27.73 1.39 16.52
N GLU A 37 -27.30 1.48 17.77
CA GLU A 37 -26.36 2.48 18.28
C GLU A 37 -25.01 2.36 17.56
N THR A 38 -24.46 1.15 17.45
CA THR A 38 -23.23 0.88 16.69
C THR A 38 -23.39 1.23 15.21
N LEU A 39 -24.51 0.83 14.60
CA LEU A 39 -24.78 1.14 13.18
C LEU A 39 -24.81 2.65 12.94
N LYS A 40 -25.40 3.43 13.85
CA LYS A 40 -25.41 4.89 13.78
C LYS A 40 -24.03 5.51 14.00
N GLU A 41 -23.28 5.05 15.00
CA GLU A 41 -21.94 5.55 15.32
C GLU A 41 -20.97 5.40 14.12
N PHE A 42 -21.02 4.24 13.46
CA PHE A 42 -20.21 3.97 12.26
C PHE A 42 -20.86 4.44 10.96
N GLY A 43 -22.06 5.05 11.01
CA GLY A 43 -22.75 5.59 9.84
C GLY A 43 -23.14 4.53 8.79
N PHE A 44 -23.46 3.31 9.22
CA PHE A 44 -23.86 2.24 8.32
C PHE A 44 -25.08 2.65 7.49
N GLY A 45 -25.09 2.19 6.25
CA GLY A 45 -26.16 2.42 5.29
C GLY A 45 -26.41 1.23 4.37
N PHE A 46 -27.29 1.41 3.39
CA PHE A 46 -27.60 0.41 2.39
C PHE A 46 -27.80 1.07 1.01
N SER A 47 -27.17 0.52 -0.02
CA SER A 47 -27.40 0.94 -1.40
C SER A 47 -28.53 0.12 -2.03
N LEU A 48 -29.42 0.79 -2.77
CA LEU A 48 -30.58 0.15 -3.39
C LEU A 48 -30.19 -0.56 -4.70
N LYS A 49 -31.15 -1.30 -5.27
CA LYS A 49 -30.95 -2.02 -6.53
C LYS A 49 -30.84 -1.10 -7.74
N ASP A 50 -31.66 -0.05 -7.72
CA ASP A 50 -31.67 0.99 -8.76
C ASP A 50 -30.40 1.83 -8.65
N ARG A 51 -29.63 1.87 -9.74
CA ARG A 51 -28.30 2.49 -9.80
C ARG A 51 -28.35 3.93 -10.28
N THR A 52 -29.50 4.59 -10.17
CA THR A 52 -29.67 6.01 -10.52
C THR A 52 -30.05 6.87 -9.33
N GLN A 53 -30.23 6.26 -8.15
CA GLN A 53 -30.81 6.95 -7.01
C GLN A 53 -29.83 7.87 -6.32
N LEU A 54 -28.57 7.46 -6.19
CA LEU A 54 -27.56 8.36 -5.64
C LEU A 54 -27.35 9.56 -6.56
N GLU A 55 -27.32 9.35 -7.88
CA GLU A 55 -27.23 10.46 -8.84
C GLU A 55 -28.37 11.47 -8.65
N GLN A 56 -29.61 10.99 -8.48
CA GLN A 56 -30.77 11.86 -8.20
C GLN A 56 -30.63 12.61 -6.88
N VAL A 57 -30.15 11.97 -5.82
CA VAL A 57 -29.90 12.60 -4.51
C VAL A 57 -28.84 13.70 -4.61
N LEU A 58 -27.84 13.51 -5.47
CA LEU A 58 -26.74 14.45 -5.66
C LEU A 58 -26.97 15.48 -6.77
N GLN A 59 -28.14 15.47 -7.42
CA GLN A 59 -28.44 16.32 -8.57
C GLN A 59 -28.29 17.81 -8.26
N GLU A 60 -28.66 18.24 -7.05
CA GLU A 60 -28.52 19.64 -6.60
C GLU A 60 -27.07 20.12 -6.53
N LEU A 61 -26.09 19.20 -6.39
CA LEU A 61 -24.67 19.54 -6.37
C LEU A 61 -24.11 19.84 -7.76
N GLN A 62 -24.84 19.48 -8.82
CA GLN A 62 -24.44 19.71 -10.22
C GLN A 62 -23.01 19.22 -10.53
N LEU A 63 -22.66 18.03 -10.03
CA LEU A 63 -21.34 17.43 -10.22
C LEU A 63 -21.02 17.28 -11.71
N THR A 64 -19.83 17.70 -12.11
CA THR A 64 -19.33 17.44 -13.47
C THR A 64 -19.01 15.95 -13.65
N ASP A 65 -18.90 15.49 -14.89
CA ASP A 65 -18.51 14.10 -15.19
C ASP A 65 -17.12 13.77 -14.60
N GLU A 66 -16.19 14.72 -14.65
CA GLU A 66 -14.87 14.61 -14.01
C GLU A 66 -14.98 14.46 -12.48
N GLU A 67 -15.89 15.19 -11.83
CA GLU A 67 -16.13 15.06 -10.39
C GLU A 67 -16.84 13.75 -10.04
N LYS A 68 -17.75 13.25 -10.89
CA LYS A 68 -18.40 11.94 -10.71
C LYS A 68 -17.36 10.83 -10.75
N GLU A 69 -16.48 10.83 -11.75
CA GLU A 69 -15.36 9.88 -11.84
C GLU A 69 -14.42 10.00 -10.63
N ALA A 70 -13.94 11.22 -10.34
CA ALA A 70 -13.00 11.48 -9.25
C ALA A 70 -13.56 11.16 -7.86
N SER A 71 -14.89 11.14 -7.69
CA SER A 71 -15.53 10.80 -6.42
C SER A 71 -15.41 9.31 -6.08
N GLY A 72 -15.33 8.43 -7.08
CA GLY A 72 -15.45 6.98 -6.88
C GLY A 72 -16.83 6.52 -6.36
N LEU A 73 -17.85 7.39 -6.34
CA LEU A 73 -19.24 7.05 -6.03
C LEU A 73 -20.00 6.52 -7.25
N PHE A 74 -19.52 6.86 -8.45
CA PHE A 74 -20.12 6.48 -9.72
C PHE A 74 -19.15 5.62 -10.54
N SER A 75 -19.72 4.84 -11.44
CA SER A 75 -19.02 4.14 -12.52
C SER A 75 -19.61 4.60 -13.86
N GLU A 76 -18.83 4.51 -14.92
CA GLU A 76 -19.24 4.92 -16.27
C GLU A 76 -19.38 3.70 -17.20
N ASN A 77 -20.34 3.76 -18.12
CA ASN A 77 -20.47 2.86 -19.25
C ASN A 77 -20.91 3.64 -20.51
N GLN A 78 -21.21 2.93 -21.60
CA GLN A 78 -21.63 3.54 -22.87
C GLN A 78 -22.90 4.41 -22.78
N ASN A 79 -23.73 4.21 -21.75
CA ASN A 79 -24.98 4.93 -21.52
C ASN A 79 -24.83 6.06 -20.48
N GLY A 80 -23.62 6.31 -19.96
CA GLY A 80 -23.32 7.34 -18.98
C GLY A 80 -22.96 6.82 -17.60
N PHE A 81 -23.03 7.71 -16.59
CA PHE A 81 -22.73 7.40 -15.20
C PHE A 81 -23.88 6.65 -14.51
N PHE A 82 -23.53 5.80 -13.56
CA PHE A 82 -24.48 5.11 -12.68
C PHE A 82 -23.82 4.84 -11.33
N ASP A 83 -24.63 4.58 -10.31
CA ASP A 83 -24.18 4.35 -8.94
C ASP A 83 -23.23 3.14 -8.89
N ARG A 84 -22.02 3.37 -8.36
CA ARG A 84 -21.00 2.32 -8.24
C ARG A 84 -21.48 1.17 -7.36
N PHE A 85 -22.13 1.49 -6.25
CA PHE A 85 -22.57 0.54 -5.25
C PHE A 85 -24.05 0.21 -5.42
N ASN A 86 -24.41 -1.07 -5.42
CA ASN A 86 -25.78 -1.54 -5.51
C ASN A 86 -26.01 -2.74 -4.59
N GLN A 87 -27.15 -2.79 -3.90
CA GLN A 87 -27.55 -3.89 -3.00
C GLN A 87 -26.47 -4.29 -1.99
N ARG A 88 -25.74 -3.30 -1.46
CA ARG A 88 -24.63 -3.49 -0.53
C ARG A 88 -24.91 -2.76 0.78
N ILE A 89 -24.51 -3.40 1.88
CA ILE A 89 -24.36 -2.71 3.16
C ILE A 89 -23.18 -1.75 3.01
N MET A 90 -23.44 -0.47 3.23
CA MET A 90 -22.50 0.61 3.03
C MET A 90 -21.85 0.98 4.36
N ILE A 91 -20.52 0.91 4.41
CA ILE A 91 -19.69 1.40 5.51
C ILE A 91 -18.95 2.65 5.02
N PRO A 92 -19.24 3.84 5.57
CA PRO A 92 -18.50 5.05 5.23
C PRO A 92 -17.06 4.97 5.77
N LEU A 93 -16.12 5.44 4.97
CA LEU A 93 -14.70 5.51 5.32
C LEU A 93 -14.34 6.96 5.62
N ARG A 94 -13.97 7.23 6.88
CA ARG A 94 -13.70 8.58 7.38
C ARG A 94 -12.21 8.87 7.48
N ASN A 95 -11.78 10.04 7.01
CA ASN A 95 -10.42 10.51 7.19
C ASN A 95 -10.14 10.82 8.67
N GLU A 96 -8.91 11.20 9.03
CA GLU A 96 -8.54 11.46 10.43
C GLU A 96 -9.27 12.65 11.10
N HIS A 97 -10.01 13.45 10.32
CA HIS A 97 -10.85 14.54 10.77
C HIS A 97 -12.33 14.16 10.86
N GLY A 98 -12.70 12.92 10.56
CA GLY A 98 -14.07 12.43 10.57
C GLY A 98 -14.86 12.69 9.29
N GLN A 99 -14.24 13.25 8.25
CA GLN A 99 -14.92 13.52 6.97
C GLN A 99 -14.98 12.24 6.14
N ILE A 100 -16.14 11.97 5.52
CA ILE A 100 -16.33 10.79 4.67
C ILE A 100 -15.62 11.01 3.35
N ILE A 101 -14.71 10.10 3.00
CA ILE A 101 -13.82 10.19 1.83
C ILE A 101 -13.96 9.01 0.85
N ALA A 102 -14.63 7.95 1.28
CA ALA A 102 -14.86 6.73 0.50
C ALA A 102 -15.92 5.85 1.17
N PHE A 103 -16.24 4.71 0.54
CA PHE A 103 -17.11 3.69 1.09
C PHE A 103 -16.54 2.28 0.90
N SER A 104 -16.90 1.38 1.80
CA SER A 104 -16.82 -0.07 1.59
C SER A 104 -18.23 -0.63 1.53
N GLY A 105 -18.54 -1.39 0.48
CA GLY A 105 -19.84 -1.99 0.22
C GLY A 105 -19.77 -3.51 0.35
N ARG A 106 -20.46 -4.07 1.35
CA ARG A 106 -20.58 -5.52 1.52
C ARG A 106 -21.84 -6.04 0.84
N VAL A 107 -21.72 -7.04 -0.04
CA VAL A 107 -22.90 -7.66 -0.66
C VAL A 107 -23.73 -8.38 0.40
N LEU A 108 -25.04 -8.19 0.35
CA LEU A 108 -25.96 -8.92 1.21
C LEU A 108 -26.01 -10.39 0.76
N PRO A 109 -25.97 -11.39 1.66
CA PRO A 109 -26.03 -12.80 1.24
C PRO A 109 -27.29 -13.10 0.42
N GLY A 110 -27.14 -13.83 -0.68
CA GLY A 110 -28.24 -14.12 -1.61
C GLY A 110 -28.42 -13.09 -2.73
N TYR A 111 -27.63 -12.01 -2.73
CA TYR A 111 -27.60 -11.01 -3.79
C TYR A 111 -26.34 -11.14 -4.67
N SER A 112 -26.43 -10.72 -5.93
CA SER A 112 -25.31 -10.64 -6.88
C SER A 112 -25.37 -9.31 -7.63
N ASP A 113 -24.23 -8.70 -7.90
CA ASP A 113 -24.14 -7.53 -8.78
C ASP A 113 -23.64 -7.90 -10.19
N ASP A 114 -23.95 -7.02 -11.15
CA ASP A 114 -23.58 -7.19 -12.56
C ASP A 114 -22.14 -6.72 -12.86
N PHE A 115 -21.46 -6.11 -11.87
CA PHE A 115 -20.07 -5.67 -12.02
C PHE A 115 -19.12 -6.73 -11.47
N ALA A 116 -18.07 -7.03 -12.25
CA ALA A 116 -17.06 -8.04 -11.98
C ALA A 116 -16.46 -7.96 -10.56
N SER A 117 -17.09 -8.65 -9.63
CA SER A 117 -16.55 -9.82 -8.94
C SER A 117 -17.63 -10.28 -7.96
N GLN A 118 -17.78 -11.58 -7.80
CA GLN A 118 -18.49 -12.19 -6.67
C GLN A 118 -17.82 -11.86 -5.31
N ALA A 119 -17.04 -10.78 -5.22
CA ALA A 119 -16.33 -10.37 -4.04
C ALA A 119 -17.33 -9.88 -2.99
N LYS A 120 -17.22 -10.51 -1.82
CA LYS A 120 -17.98 -10.19 -0.62
C LYS A 120 -17.91 -8.70 -0.26
N TYR A 121 -16.81 -8.02 -0.59
CA TYR A 121 -16.56 -6.61 -0.31
C TYR A 121 -16.12 -5.85 -1.57
N LEU A 122 -16.67 -4.66 -1.76
CA LEU A 122 -16.30 -3.71 -2.81
C LEU A 122 -15.88 -2.40 -2.15
N ASN A 123 -14.62 -2.01 -2.28
CA ASN A 123 -14.14 -0.71 -1.79
C ASN A 123 -14.25 0.35 -2.90
N SER A 124 -14.36 1.62 -2.50
CA SER A 124 -14.05 2.74 -3.39
C SER A 124 -12.66 2.54 -4.04
N PRO A 125 -12.48 2.98 -5.30
CA PRO A 125 -11.17 2.99 -5.93
C PRO A 125 -10.23 3.99 -5.23
N GLU A 126 -8.96 4.01 -5.61
CA GLU A 126 -8.09 5.14 -5.24
C GLU A 126 -8.64 6.43 -5.84
N THR A 127 -8.75 7.49 -5.04
CA THR A 127 -9.25 8.80 -5.46
C THR A 127 -8.36 9.91 -4.89
N ILE A 128 -8.64 11.17 -5.28
CA ILE A 128 -7.98 12.31 -4.64
C ILE A 128 -8.29 12.44 -3.15
N LEU A 129 -9.41 11.88 -2.68
CA LEU A 129 -9.82 11.91 -1.28
C LEU A 129 -9.39 10.66 -0.49
N PHE A 130 -9.24 9.52 -1.18
CA PHE A 130 -9.02 8.23 -0.54
C PHE A 130 -7.85 7.48 -1.15
N SER A 131 -6.86 7.18 -0.31
CA SER A 131 -5.79 6.24 -0.65
C SER A 131 -5.65 5.16 0.42
N LYS A 132 -5.73 3.90 0.01
CA LYS A 132 -5.61 2.75 0.93
C LYS A 132 -4.27 2.74 1.65
N ARG A 133 -3.22 3.21 0.97
CA ARG A 133 -1.86 3.29 1.50
C ARG A 133 -1.78 4.08 2.80
N ASN A 134 -2.59 5.13 2.95
CA ASN A 134 -2.52 6.06 4.08
C ASN A 134 -3.75 5.96 5.01
N PHE A 135 -4.73 5.15 4.64
CA PHE A 135 -5.99 5.06 5.36
C PHE A 135 -5.92 4.04 6.49
N LEU A 136 -6.42 4.41 7.67
CA LEU A 136 -6.68 3.52 8.79
C LEU A 136 -8.14 3.64 9.20
N PHE A 137 -8.87 2.54 9.10
CA PHE A 137 -10.27 2.51 9.51
C PHE A 137 -10.41 2.84 11.00
N ASN A 138 -11.46 3.58 11.34
CA ASN A 138 -11.81 4.00 12.71
C ASN A 138 -10.77 4.88 13.41
N PHE A 139 -9.74 5.36 12.70
CA PHE A 139 -8.71 6.18 13.33
C PHE A 139 -9.30 7.48 13.90
N ASP A 140 -10.26 8.11 13.21
CA ASP A 140 -10.95 9.31 13.66
C ASP A 140 -11.62 9.16 15.03
N LEU A 141 -12.39 8.08 15.23
CA LEU A 141 -13.07 7.80 16.49
C LEU A 141 -12.10 7.30 17.57
N ALA A 142 -11.14 6.45 17.20
CA ALA A 142 -10.21 5.82 18.14
C ALA A 142 -9.12 6.80 18.62
N LYS A 143 -8.74 7.82 17.83
CA LYS A 143 -7.58 8.71 18.07
C LYS A 143 -7.55 9.33 19.47
N LYS A 144 -8.69 9.78 19.97
CA LYS A 144 -8.79 10.36 21.33
C LYS A 144 -8.50 9.30 22.41
N ASN A 145 -9.06 8.11 22.26
CA ASN A 145 -8.88 7.01 23.21
C ASN A 145 -7.47 6.42 23.15
N ILE A 146 -6.90 6.30 21.94
CA ILE A 146 -5.52 5.88 21.72
C ILE A 146 -4.56 6.80 22.48
N ARG A 147 -4.70 8.13 22.32
CA ARG A 147 -3.86 9.11 23.04
C ARG A 147 -4.03 9.01 24.56
N LYS A 148 -5.26 8.79 25.04
CA LYS A 148 -5.56 8.68 26.48
C LYS A 148 -4.94 7.43 27.09
N GLN A 149 -5.00 6.30 26.39
CA GLN A 149 -4.48 5.02 26.88
C GLN A 149 -3.01 4.79 26.51
N ASN A 150 -2.48 5.62 25.60
CA ASN A 150 -1.17 5.46 24.97
C ASN A 150 -0.94 4.03 24.43
N LYS A 151 -1.96 3.47 23.78
CA LYS A 151 -1.88 2.21 23.03
C LYS A 151 -2.94 2.17 21.94
N VAL A 152 -2.65 1.48 20.85
CA VAL A 152 -3.59 1.19 19.75
C VAL A 152 -3.65 -0.32 19.50
N ILE A 153 -4.82 -0.82 19.09
CA ILE A 153 -4.97 -2.20 18.62
C ILE A 153 -5.13 -2.18 17.11
N LEU A 154 -4.27 -2.93 16.41
CA LEU A 154 -4.28 -3.11 14.97
C LEU A 154 -4.97 -4.44 14.64
N PHE A 155 -6.08 -4.35 13.92
CA PHE A 155 -6.89 -5.46 13.42
C PHE A 155 -6.72 -5.61 11.89
N GLU A 156 -7.04 -6.79 11.35
CA GLU A 156 -7.03 -7.00 9.90
C GLU A 156 -8.25 -6.36 9.21
N GLY A 157 -9.43 -6.62 9.78
CA GLY A 157 -10.72 -6.20 9.25
C GLY A 157 -11.38 -5.09 10.05
N TYR A 158 -12.20 -4.30 9.37
CA TYR A 158 -13.04 -3.30 10.04
C TYR A 158 -14.16 -3.92 10.88
N MET A 159 -14.57 -5.16 10.57
CA MET A 159 -15.58 -5.85 11.38
C MET A 159 -15.07 -6.14 12.79
N ASP A 160 -13.80 -6.55 12.92
CA ASP A 160 -13.16 -6.78 14.22
C ASP A 160 -13.05 -5.50 15.03
N VAL A 161 -12.74 -4.38 14.36
CA VAL A 161 -12.73 -3.05 14.97
C VAL A 161 -14.11 -2.68 15.53
N ILE A 162 -15.17 -2.93 14.76
CA ILE A 162 -16.55 -2.63 15.18
C ILE A 162 -16.97 -3.54 16.34
N SER A 163 -16.65 -4.83 16.28
CA SER A 163 -16.95 -5.79 17.35
C SER A 163 -16.19 -5.43 18.64
N ALA A 164 -14.91 -5.07 18.55
CA ALA A 164 -14.11 -4.56 19.66
C ALA A 164 -14.69 -3.25 20.23
N TRP A 165 -15.12 -2.32 19.37
CA TRP A 165 -15.77 -1.08 19.77
C TRP A 165 -17.05 -1.35 20.57
N GLN A 166 -17.90 -2.25 20.09
CA GLN A 166 -19.15 -2.63 20.74
C GLN A 166 -18.89 -3.37 22.06
N ALA A 167 -17.78 -4.10 22.16
CA ALA A 167 -17.26 -4.65 23.41
C ALA A 167 -16.69 -3.57 24.35
N GLY A 168 -16.60 -2.31 23.94
CA GLY A 168 -16.08 -1.19 24.74
C GLY A 168 -14.56 -1.02 24.68
N VAL A 169 -13.88 -1.73 23.77
CA VAL A 169 -12.46 -1.55 23.47
C VAL A 169 -12.34 -0.60 22.27
N GLN A 170 -12.32 0.69 22.57
CA GLN A 170 -12.46 1.77 21.58
C GLN A 170 -11.13 2.36 21.09
N ILE A 171 -10.09 1.52 21.02
CA ILE A 171 -8.73 1.88 20.56
C ILE A 171 -8.32 1.07 19.32
N GLY A 172 -9.27 0.43 18.66
CA GLY A 172 -9.05 -0.42 17.48
C GLY A 172 -9.02 0.35 16.17
N VAL A 173 -8.09 -0.02 15.28
CA VAL A 173 -7.99 0.43 13.89
C VAL A 173 -7.68 -0.75 12.95
N ALA A 174 -7.93 -0.60 11.65
CA ALA A 174 -7.60 -1.63 10.66
C ALA A 174 -7.07 -1.06 9.33
N SER A 175 -6.24 -1.83 8.63
CA SER A 175 -5.67 -1.49 7.31
C SER A 175 -6.59 -1.84 6.12
N MET A 176 -7.84 -2.26 6.36
CA MET A 176 -8.88 -2.48 5.32
C MET A 176 -8.51 -3.53 4.25
N GLY A 177 -7.92 -4.65 4.65
CA GLY A 177 -7.60 -5.74 3.73
C GLY A 177 -6.40 -5.46 2.81
N THR A 178 -5.57 -4.48 3.14
CA THR A 178 -4.22 -4.34 2.57
C THR A 178 -3.17 -4.67 3.62
N SER A 179 -1.98 -5.04 3.19
CA SER A 179 -0.81 -5.08 4.06
C SER A 179 -0.64 -3.75 4.78
N LEU A 180 -0.20 -3.80 6.03
CA LEU A 180 0.22 -2.60 6.78
C LEU A 180 1.27 -1.84 5.97
N THR A 181 1.24 -0.51 6.00
CA THR A 181 2.18 0.34 5.25
C THR A 181 3.03 1.22 6.19
N PRO A 182 4.21 1.69 5.72
CA PRO A 182 5.00 2.67 6.46
C PRO A 182 4.24 3.97 6.77
N ASP A 183 3.38 4.44 5.87
CA ASP A 183 2.58 5.66 6.05
C ASP A 183 1.51 5.50 7.16
N GLN A 184 0.89 4.32 7.24
CA GLN A 184 -0.02 3.96 8.34
C GLN A 184 0.73 3.89 9.67
N ILE A 185 1.90 3.24 9.70
CA ILE A 185 2.75 3.17 10.90
C ILE A 185 3.15 4.58 11.35
N GLN A 186 3.57 5.46 10.44
CA GLN A 186 3.89 6.86 10.75
C GLN A 186 2.68 7.62 11.31
N THR A 187 1.48 7.34 10.81
CA THR A 187 0.24 7.93 11.33
C THR A 187 -0.01 7.51 12.78
N LEU A 188 0.20 6.23 13.11
CA LEU A 188 0.08 5.72 14.48
C LEU A 188 1.15 6.29 15.43
N GLN A 189 2.38 6.50 14.95
CA GLN A 189 3.49 7.05 15.76
C GLN A 189 3.17 8.45 16.31
N LYS A 190 2.33 9.22 15.62
CA LYS A 190 1.92 10.57 16.05
C LYS A 190 1.03 10.56 17.30
N VAL A 191 0.48 9.41 17.68
CA VAL A 191 -0.55 9.33 18.74
C VAL A 191 -0.26 8.31 19.83
N THR A 192 0.68 7.38 19.62
CA THR A 192 1.11 6.41 20.63
C THR A 192 2.49 5.83 20.33
N ASP A 193 3.17 5.32 21.35
CA ASP A 193 4.40 4.51 21.27
C ASP A 193 4.13 3.00 21.43
N THR A 194 2.88 2.56 21.52
CA THR A 194 2.53 1.15 21.80
C THR A 194 1.47 0.63 20.83
N ILE A 195 1.81 -0.46 20.12
CA ILE A 195 0.90 -1.17 19.20
C ILE A 195 0.65 -2.59 19.72
N LEU A 196 -0.62 -2.96 19.77
CA LEU A 196 -1.07 -4.34 19.99
C LEU A 196 -1.59 -4.89 18.66
N ILE A 197 -1.07 -6.03 18.21
CA ILE A 197 -1.55 -6.70 16.98
C ILE A 197 -2.58 -7.75 17.39
N ALA A 198 -3.81 -7.63 16.86
CA ALA A 198 -4.93 -8.53 17.10
C ALA A 198 -5.47 -9.05 15.77
N TYR A 199 -4.66 -9.86 15.11
CA TYR A 199 -4.95 -10.49 13.83
C TYR A 199 -5.52 -11.90 14.03
N ASP A 200 -6.02 -12.50 12.96
CA ASP A 200 -6.72 -13.78 13.03
C ASP A 200 -5.79 -14.89 13.56
N GLY A 201 -6.32 -15.79 14.37
CA GLY A 201 -5.52 -16.87 14.97
C GLY A 201 -5.12 -17.99 13.99
N ASP A 202 -5.55 -17.91 12.73
CA ASP A 202 -5.31 -18.90 11.70
C ASP A 202 -3.88 -18.82 11.12
N LYS A 203 -3.56 -19.68 10.14
CA LYS A 203 -2.22 -19.66 9.53
C LYS A 203 -1.93 -18.33 8.81
N ALA A 204 -2.89 -17.77 8.10
CA ALA A 204 -2.70 -16.55 7.32
C ALA A 204 -2.54 -15.32 8.24
N GLY A 205 -3.34 -15.23 9.30
CA GLY A 205 -3.26 -14.16 10.30
C GLY A 205 -1.98 -14.22 11.13
N LEU A 206 -1.46 -15.42 11.43
CA LEU A 206 -0.13 -15.55 12.06
C LEU A 206 1.01 -15.08 11.15
N GLU A 207 0.96 -15.40 9.85
CA GLU A 207 1.93 -14.88 8.87
C GLU A 207 1.80 -13.36 8.70
N ALA A 208 0.57 -12.83 8.69
CA ALA A 208 0.30 -11.40 8.66
C ALA A 208 0.83 -10.69 9.91
N THR A 209 0.68 -11.31 11.08
CA THR A 209 1.24 -10.82 12.35
C THR A 209 2.76 -10.77 12.27
N ASN A 210 3.41 -11.83 11.77
CA ASN A 210 4.86 -11.88 11.62
C ASN A 210 5.39 -10.74 10.73
N ARG A 211 4.74 -10.52 9.58
CA ARG A 211 5.08 -9.41 8.66
C ARG A 211 4.86 -8.04 9.28
N ALA A 212 3.76 -7.85 10.02
CA ALA A 212 3.48 -6.60 10.71
C ALA A 212 4.53 -6.29 11.78
N ILE A 213 4.95 -7.30 12.56
CA ILE A 213 6.03 -7.17 13.54
C ILE A 213 7.32 -6.69 12.87
N GLU A 214 7.74 -7.33 11.78
CA GLU A 214 8.97 -6.98 11.06
C GLU A 214 8.94 -5.52 10.59
N MET A 215 7.83 -5.11 9.96
CA MET A 215 7.67 -3.74 9.47
C MET A 215 7.67 -2.69 10.59
N ILE A 216 7.06 -2.99 11.73
CA ILE A 216 7.02 -2.08 12.88
C ILE A 216 8.40 -2.00 13.55
N GLN A 217 9.10 -3.14 13.70
CA GLN A 217 10.44 -3.21 14.29
C GLN A 217 11.46 -2.40 13.51
N ASP A 218 11.36 -2.36 12.17
CA ASP A 218 12.26 -1.57 11.32
C ASP A 218 12.22 -0.07 11.64
N THR A 219 11.09 0.43 12.14
CA THR A 219 10.97 1.84 12.57
C THR A 219 11.59 2.11 13.94
N ASN A 220 11.77 1.08 14.77
CA ASN A 220 12.36 1.18 16.12
C ASN A 220 11.64 2.15 17.08
N THR A 221 10.35 2.41 16.87
CA THR A 221 9.58 3.44 17.60
C THR A 221 8.53 2.88 18.56
N PHE A 222 8.07 1.64 18.33
CA PHE A 222 6.95 1.07 19.08
C PHE A 222 7.38 0.00 20.07
N LYS A 223 6.67 -0.04 21.19
CA LYS A 223 6.48 -1.26 21.98
C LYS A 223 5.42 -2.09 21.26
N ILE A 224 5.73 -3.36 21.01
CA ILE A 224 4.85 -4.27 20.27
C ILE A 224 4.35 -5.34 21.23
N GLY A 225 3.04 -5.47 21.32
CA GLY A 225 2.36 -6.60 21.95
C GLY A 225 1.53 -7.37 20.93
N ILE A 226 1.30 -8.65 21.18
CA ILE A 226 0.43 -9.49 20.36
C ILE A 226 -0.72 -9.96 21.24
N ILE A 227 -1.95 -9.88 20.73
CA ILE A 227 -3.13 -10.44 21.38
C ILE A 227 -3.35 -11.84 20.79
N PRO A 228 -3.06 -12.92 21.53
CA PRO A 228 -3.23 -14.27 21.01
C PRO A 228 -4.71 -14.68 21.06
N PHE A 229 -5.22 -15.19 19.94
CA PHE A 229 -6.51 -15.86 19.90
C PHE A 229 -6.30 -17.37 19.86
N ASP A 230 -6.84 -18.07 20.85
CA ASP A 230 -6.79 -19.52 20.94
C ASP A 230 -7.64 -20.17 19.83
N ASN A 231 -7.30 -21.41 19.47
CA ASN A 231 -8.03 -22.25 18.52
C ASN A 231 -8.23 -21.66 17.11
N GLY A 232 -7.50 -20.60 16.76
CA GLY A 232 -7.60 -19.97 15.45
C GLY A 232 -8.79 -19.04 15.28
N LEU A 233 -9.45 -18.65 16.38
CA LEU A 233 -10.55 -17.70 16.34
C LEU A 233 -10.10 -16.34 15.83
N ASP A 234 -11.00 -15.63 15.16
CA ASP A 234 -10.87 -14.19 14.91
C ASP A 234 -11.37 -13.38 16.13
N PRO A 235 -11.11 -12.06 16.21
CA PRO A 235 -11.58 -11.23 17.31
C PRO A 235 -13.11 -11.18 17.47
N ASP A 236 -13.88 -11.17 16.36
CA ASP A 236 -15.35 -11.16 16.37
C ASP A 236 -15.92 -12.46 16.94
N GLU A 237 -15.40 -13.60 16.50
CA GLU A 237 -15.71 -14.94 16.96
C GLU A 237 -15.33 -15.12 18.43
N PHE A 238 -14.15 -14.66 18.85
CA PHE A 238 -13.74 -14.71 20.25
C PHE A 238 -14.72 -13.94 21.15
N ILE A 239 -15.12 -12.72 20.75
CA ILE A 239 -16.08 -11.91 21.52
C ILE A 239 -17.44 -12.61 21.59
N LYS A 240 -17.89 -13.25 20.51
CA LYS A 240 -19.17 -13.99 20.49
C LYS A 240 -19.15 -15.24 21.36
N GLU A 241 -18.06 -16.01 21.33
CA GLU A 241 -17.96 -17.26 22.07
C GLU A 241 -17.64 -17.04 23.56
N ARG A 242 -16.76 -16.10 23.88
CA ARG A 242 -16.21 -15.90 25.24
C ARG A 242 -16.78 -14.69 25.96
N GLY A 243 -17.42 -13.78 25.22
CA GLY A 243 -18.05 -12.58 25.75
C GLY A 243 -17.11 -11.39 25.88
N THR A 244 -17.72 -10.21 26.02
CA THR A 244 -17.04 -8.92 26.10
C THR A 244 -16.02 -8.81 27.23
N GLN A 245 -16.32 -9.34 28.42
CA GLN A 245 -15.41 -9.23 29.56
C GLN A 245 -14.13 -10.04 29.32
N ALA A 246 -14.25 -11.27 28.80
CA ALA A 246 -13.09 -12.08 28.46
C ALA A 246 -12.18 -11.40 27.42
N PHE A 247 -12.76 -10.71 26.44
CA PHE A 247 -11.97 -9.95 25.46
C PHE A 247 -11.23 -8.77 26.09
N LYS A 248 -11.88 -8.02 27.00
CA LYS A 248 -11.21 -6.94 27.74
C LYS A 248 -10.06 -7.46 28.60
N ASP A 249 -10.28 -8.58 29.30
CA ASP A 249 -9.28 -9.19 30.14
C ASP A 249 -8.09 -9.71 29.31
N LEU A 250 -8.37 -10.29 28.13
CA LEU A 250 -7.34 -10.71 27.17
C LEU A 250 -6.48 -9.53 26.72
N VAL A 251 -7.13 -8.42 26.33
CA VAL A 251 -6.44 -7.19 25.89
C VAL A 251 -5.61 -6.57 27.00
N GLU A 252 -6.03 -6.65 28.26
CA GLU A 252 -5.33 -5.98 29.37
C GLU A 252 -4.23 -6.86 30.00
N TYR A 253 -4.44 -8.17 30.09
CA TYR A 253 -3.62 -9.05 30.94
C TYR A 253 -2.91 -10.18 30.19
N SER A 254 -3.21 -10.42 28.92
CA SER A 254 -2.72 -11.60 28.18
C SER A 254 -1.97 -11.26 26.90
N GLN A 255 -1.32 -10.10 26.86
CA GLN A 255 -0.49 -9.70 25.73
C GLN A 255 0.81 -10.52 25.69
N GLU A 256 1.08 -11.16 24.55
CA GLU A 256 2.37 -11.80 24.27
C GLU A 256 3.40 -10.75 23.85
N THR A 257 4.65 -10.93 24.26
CA THR A 257 5.79 -10.20 23.67
C THR A 257 6.12 -10.73 22.28
N VAL A 258 6.89 -9.96 21.50
CA VAL A 258 7.38 -10.42 20.19
C VAL A 258 8.16 -11.74 20.31
N TYR A 259 8.97 -11.89 21.37
CA TYR A 259 9.71 -13.13 21.61
C TYR A 259 8.77 -14.33 21.83
N GLN A 260 7.73 -14.18 22.66
CA GLN A 260 6.76 -15.24 22.92
C GLN A 260 5.99 -15.63 21.66
N PHE A 261 5.57 -14.64 20.88
CA PHE A 261 4.94 -14.88 19.57
C PHE A 261 5.88 -15.63 18.63
N LYS A 262 7.12 -15.16 18.43
CA LYS A 262 8.10 -15.77 17.52
C LYS A 262 8.44 -17.20 17.93
N LYS A 263 8.54 -17.48 19.23
CA LYS A 263 8.70 -18.82 19.79
C LYS A 263 7.58 -19.77 19.31
N ARG A 264 6.31 -19.36 19.53
CA ARG A 264 5.11 -20.12 19.12
C ARG A 264 4.96 -20.24 17.60
N PHE A 265 5.35 -19.20 16.86
CA PHE A 265 5.28 -19.17 15.41
C PHE A 265 6.32 -20.11 14.77
N LEU A 266 7.59 -19.99 15.16
CA LEU A 266 8.68 -20.80 14.61
C LEU A 266 8.59 -22.27 15.03
N SER A 267 7.99 -22.58 16.19
CA SER A 267 7.76 -23.97 16.59
C SER A 267 6.75 -24.71 15.70
N LYS A 268 5.93 -23.97 14.92
CA LYS A 268 5.07 -24.56 13.89
C LYS A 268 5.81 -24.81 12.57
N LYS A 269 6.90 -24.08 12.32
CA LYS A 269 7.75 -24.20 11.13
C LYS A 269 8.78 -25.33 11.26
N TYR A 270 9.30 -25.55 12.47
CA TYR A 270 10.37 -26.52 12.73
C TYR A 270 9.93 -27.64 13.68
N SER A 271 10.31 -28.87 13.37
CA SER A 271 10.19 -30.02 14.27
C SER A 271 11.35 -30.05 15.26
N LEU A 272 11.08 -29.69 16.51
CA LEU A 272 12.09 -29.65 17.58
C LEU A 272 12.61 -31.04 18.02
N GLN A 273 12.01 -32.12 17.51
CA GLN A 273 12.49 -33.50 17.71
C GLN A 273 13.65 -33.87 16.78
N ILE A 274 13.80 -33.15 15.66
CA ILE A 274 14.88 -33.37 14.70
C ILE A 274 16.01 -32.40 15.02
N GLU A 275 17.19 -32.92 15.33
CA GLU A 275 18.34 -32.13 15.78
C GLU A 275 18.72 -30.99 14.82
N SER A 276 18.73 -31.26 13.50
CA SER A 276 19.03 -30.24 12.49
C SER A 276 17.99 -29.10 12.46
N GLN A 277 16.70 -29.42 12.58
CA GLN A 277 15.64 -28.41 12.61
C GLN A 277 15.58 -27.67 13.95
N LYS A 278 15.92 -28.34 15.05
CA LYS A 278 16.11 -27.72 16.36
C LYS A 278 17.23 -26.66 16.31
N ILE A 279 18.35 -26.97 15.66
CA ILE A 279 19.44 -26.00 15.45
C ILE A 279 18.94 -24.80 14.63
N GLN A 280 18.27 -25.03 13.50
CA GLN A 280 17.71 -23.94 12.67
C GLN A 280 16.72 -23.05 13.43
N TYR A 281 15.86 -23.65 14.25
CA TYR A 281 14.95 -22.92 15.13
C TYR A 281 15.71 -22.03 16.12
N ILE A 282 16.73 -22.57 16.80
CA ILE A 282 17.54 -21.81 17.77
C ILE A 282 18.26 -20.65 17.07
N GLU A 283 18.84 -20.88 15.90
CA GLU A 283 19.52 -19.84 15.11
C GLU A 283 18.56 -18.71 14.71
N GLU A 284 17.35 -19.03 14.22
CA GLU A 284 16.33 -18.01 13.91
C GLU A 284 15.86 -17.27 15.16
N MET A 285 15.67 -17.95 16.29
CA MET A 285 15.33 -17.29 17.56
C MET A 285 16.44 -16.34 18.03
N ILE A 286 17.71 -16.69 17.83
CA ILE A 286 18.86 -15.83 18.16
C ILE A 286 18.88 -14.58 17.27
N VAL A 287 18.49 -14.69 16.00
CA VAL A 287 18.29 -13.52 15.13
C VAL A 287 17.18 -12.63 15.68
N GLU A 288 16.04 -13.18 16.10
CA GLU A 288 14.94 -12.41 16.70
C GLU A 288 15.34 -11.73 18.02
N LEU A 289 16.09 -12.43 18.89
CA LEU A 289 16.66 -11.83 20.11
C LEU A 289 17.54 -10.61 19.78
N SER A 290 18.31 -10.66 18.71
CA SER A 290 19.19 -9.55 18.33
C SER A 290 18.45 -8.25 18.02
N LYS A 291 17.16 -8.32 17.65
CA LYS A 291 16.27 -7.19 17.32
C LYS A 291 15.59 -6.56 18.54
N ILE A 292 15.57 -7.23 19.70
CA ILE A 292 14.94 -6.70 20.92
C ILE A 292 15.77 -5.53 21.45
N ASN A 293 15.19 -4.34 21.61
CA ASN A 293 15.93 -3.18 22.12
C ASN A 293 15.97 -3.08 23.65
N ASN A 294 14.92 -3.58 24.32
CA ASN A 294 14.85 -3.51 25.77
C ASN A 294 15.81 -4.53 26.39
N GLU A 295 16.82 -4.07 27.11
CA GLU A 295 17.88 -4.92 27.68
C GLU A 295 17.37 -5.88 28.78
N VAL A 296 16.31 -5.52 29.50
CA VAL A 296 15.70 -6.42 30.50
C VAL A 296 14.94 -7.53 29.79
N GLU A 297 14.11 -7.17 28.82
CA GLU A 297 13.38 -8.13 27.98
C GLU A 297 14.34 -9.09 27.27
N LEU A 298 15.42 -8.55 26.68
CA LEU A 298 16.46 -9.35 26.03
C LEU A 298 17.08 -10.36 26.99
N ASN A 299 17.49 -9.95 28.19
CA ASN A 299 18.11 -10.85 29.16
C ASN A 299 17.16 -11.96 29.61
N LEU A 300 15.88 -11.64 29.86
CA LEU A 300 14.87 -12.64 30.19
C LEU A 300 14.64 -13.62 29.03
N ALA A 301 14.56 -13.11 27.80
CA ALA A 301 14.35 -13.92 26.61
C ALA A 301 15.55 -14.82 26.28
N MET A 302 16.78 -14.31 26.42
CA MET A 302 18.01 -15.11 26.28
C MET A 302 18.06 -16.23 27.31
N LYS A 303 17.72 -15.93 28.58
CA LYS A 303 17.68 -16.94 29.64
C LYS A 303 16.62 -17.99 29.36
N SER A 304 15.42 -17.58 28.95
CA SER A 304 14.34 -18.49 28.56
C SER A 304 14.77 -19.43 27.43
N LEU A 305 15.47 -18.93 26.41
CA LEU A 305 15.95 -19.76 25.30
C LEU A 305 17.05 -20.74 25.75
N ALA A 306 17.99 -20.27 26.58
CA ALA A 306 19.07 -21.09 27.11
C ALA A 306 18.54 -22.24 27.97
N ASP A 307 17.64 -21.93 28.91
CA ASP A 307 17.04 -22.90 29.83
C ASP A 307 16.19 -23.95 29.09
N GLU A 308 15.46 -23.55 28.03
CA GLU A 308 14.60 -24.45 27.25
C GLU A 308 15.38 -25.52 26.46
N PHE A 309 16.58 -25.16 25.98
CA PHE A 309 17.38 -26.04 25.12
C PHE A 309 18.66 -26.57 25.79
N ASP A 310 18.81 -26.35 27.09
CA ASP A 310 19.98 -26.73 27.90
C ASP A 310 21.30 -26.19 27.30
N LEU A 311 21.26 -24.93 26.88
CA LEU A 311 22.42 -24.22 26.34
C LEU A 311 23.06 -23.36 27.43
N ASP A 312 24.37 -23.19 27.37
CA ASP A 312 25.03 -22.23 28.24
C ASP A 312 24.62 -20.79 27.87
N PHE A 313 24.22 -20.00 28.88
CA PHE A 313 23.77 -18.62 28.68
C PHE A 313 24.84 -17.77 27.98
N SER A 314 26.13 -18.03 28.25
CA SER A 314 27.21 -17.28 27.61
C SER A 314 27.29 -17.55 26.11
N THR A 315 26.92 -18.75 25.65
CA THR A 315 26.82 -19.09 24.22
C THR A 315 25.78 -18.23 23.53
N VAL A 316 24.55 -18.17 24.06
CA VAL A 316 23.47 -17.35 23.50
C VAL A 316 23.85 -15.87 23.49
N LEU A 317 24.37 -15.36 24.62
CA LEU A 317 24.81 -13.99 24.75
C LEU A 317 25.87 -13.60 23.71
N ASN A 318 26.87 -14.48 23.50
CA ASN A 318 27.95 -14.22 22.55
C ASN A 318 27.43 -14.20 21.10
N GLN A 319 26.52 -15.09 20.72
CA GLN A 319 25.93 -15.09 19.38
C GLN A 319 25.09 -13.84 19.13
N VAL A 320 24.24 -13.44 20.08
CA VAL A 320 23.45 -12.21 19.99
C VAL A 320 24.36 -10.98 19.83
N LYS A 321 25.42 -10.88 20.63
CA LYS A 321 26.42 -9.79 20.52
C LYS A 321 27.09 -9.77 19.15
N GLN A 322 27.51 -10.92 18.63
CA GLN A 322 28.13 -11.01 17.31
C GLN A 322 27.18 -10.56 16.20
N LEU A 323 25.92 -10.97 16.24
CA LEU A 323 24.89 -10.53 15.28
C LEU A 323 24.64 -9.03 15.36
N ARG A 324 24.45 -8.47 16.57
CA ARG A 324 24.28 -7.02 16.75
C ARG A 324 25.47 -6.23 16.19
N LEU A 325 26.70 -6.71 16.37
CA LEU A 325 27.89 -6.09 15.79
C LEU A 325 27.92 -6.16 14.25
N ARG A 326 27.51 -7.28 13.66
CA ARG A 326 27.41 -7.44 12.19
C ARG A 326 26.35 -6.52 11.60
N LEU A 327 25.15 -6.50 12.18
CA LEU A 327 24.04 -5.64 11.76
C LEU A 327 24.39 -4.15 11.93
N GLY A 328 25.09 -3.79 13.02
CA GLY A 328 25.57 -2.43 13.25
C GLY A 328 26.65 -1.98 12.26
N LYS A 329 27.54 -2.89 11.82
CA LYS A 329 28.53 -2.61 10.76
C LYS A 329 27.86 -2.44 9.40
N GLN A 330 26.90 -3.29 9.04
CA GLN A 330 26.11 -3.14 7.81
C GLN A 330 25.35 -1.81 7.78
N LYS A 331 24.64 -1.44 8.86
CA LYS A 331 23.95 -0.14 8.96
C LYS A 331 24.90 1.07 8.91
N ARG A 332 26.12 0.95 9.44
CA ARG A 332 27.13 2.02 9.35
C ARG A 332 27.78 2.12 7.98
N GLN A 333 27.92 1.02 7.27
CA GLN A 333 28.46 0.99 5.91
C GLN A 333 27.44 1.54 4.91
N SER A 334 26.16 1.18 5.06
CA SER A 334 25.05 1.78 4.31
C SER A 334 24.84 3.27 4.65
N ASN A 335 25.05 3.67 5.92
CA ASN A 335 24.98 5.07 6.33
C ASN A 335 26.22 5.89 5.90
N ALA A 336 27.41 5.30 5.84
CA ALA A 336 28.62 5.98 5.37
C ALA A 336 28.62 6.17 3.85
N GLU A 337 28.07 5.21 3.10
CA GLU A 337 27.85 5.33 1.66
C GLU A 337 26.74 6.35 1.33
N SER A 338 25.69 6.47 2.17
CA SER A 338 24.65 7.50 2.01
C SER A 338 25.05 8.90 2.50
N VAL A 339 26.04 9.05 3.39
CA VAL A 339 26.57 10.38 3.78
C VAL A 339 27.44 10.99 2.68
N SER A 340 28.03 10.19 1.78
CA SER A 340 28.70 10.68 0.57
C SER A 340 27.72 11.10 -0.55
N TYR A 341 26.44 10.79 -0.41
CA TYR A 341 25.36 11.13 -1.35
C TYR A 341 24.36 12.14 -0.78
N ASN A 342 24.73 12.88 0.28
CA ASN A 342 23.94 14.03 0.74
C ASN A 342 24.24 15.29 -0.09
N ARG A 343 23.88 15.25 -1.37
CA ARG A 343 23.43 16.44 -2.10
C ARG A 343 21.95 16.19 -2.42
N GLN A 344 21.10 16.82 -1.60
CA GLN A 344 19.62 16.80 -1.63
C GLN A 344 19.02 16.14 -2.88
N VAL A 345 18.52 14.91 -2.72
CA VAL A 345 17.48 14.37 -3.60
C VAL A 345 16.19 14.45 -2.80
N GLU A 346 15.33 15.40 -3.16
CA GLU A 346 13.92 15.38 -2.78
C GLU A 346 13.34 14.03 -3.22
N ILE A 347 12.90 13.20 -2.27
CA ILE A 347 12.07 12.05 -2.58
C ILE A 347 10.71 12.59 -3.00
N LYS A 348 10.51 12.69 -4.33
CA LYS A 348 9.19 12.96 -4.91
C LYS A 348 8.38 11.67 -4.92
N PRO A 349 7.06 11.72 -4.67
CA PRO A 349 6.18 10.56 -4.80
C PRO A 349 6.26 9.99 -6.22
N ALA A 350 6.24 8.66 -6.33
CA ALA A 350 6.24 7.94 -7.60
C ALA A 350 5.17 8.53 -8.52
N THR A 351 5.61 9.21 -9.58
CA THR A 351 4.70 9.89 -10.49
C THR A 351 3.94 8.85 -11.33
N LYS A 352 2.75 9.20 -11.81
CA LYS A 352 1.95 8.38 -12.76
C LYS A 352 2.76 7.87 -13.97
N ASN A 353 3.93 8.48 -14.27
CA ASN A 353 4.87 8.07 -15.31
C ASN A 353 5.74 6.86 -14.92
N GLU A 354 6.09 6.67 -13.65
CA GLU A 354 6.95 5.58 -13.19
C GLU A 354 6.24 4.22 -13.34
N HIS A 355 4.96 4.16 -12.95
CA HIS A 355 4.14 2.97 -13.12
C HIS A 355 4.00 2.54 -14.60
N ILE A 356 3.83 3.49 -15.51
CA ILE A 356 3.68 3.24 -16.95
C ILE A 356 5.00 2.73 -17.56
N GLN A 357 6.14 3.31 -17.16
CA GLN A 357 7.47 2.83 -17.58
C GLN A 357 7.74 1.42 -17.05
N LYS A 358 7.38 1.17 -15.78
CA LYS A 358 7.48 -0.15 -15.16
C LYS A 358 6.62 -1.20 -15.86
N GLN A 359 5.39 -0.85 -16.22
CA GLN A 359 4.49 -1.73 -16.96
C GLN A 359 5.02 -2.02 -18.37
N LEU A 360 5.49 -1.02 -19.11
CA LEU A 360 6.08 -1.25 -20.43
C LEU A 360 7.35 -2.12 -20.36
N MET A 361 8.22 -1.90 -19.36
CA MET A 361 9.40 -2.74 -19.14
C MET A 361 9.01 -4.19 -18.81
N TYR A 362 7.98 -4.38 -17.98
CA TYR A 362 7.43 -5.72 -17.71
C TYR A 362 6.95 -6.39 -19.01
N ARG A 363 6.25 -5.66 -19.90
CA ARG A 363 5.82 -6.21 -21.20
C ARG A 363 7.01 -6.63 -22.07
N LEU A 364 8.12 -5.90 -22.03
CA LEU A 364 9.34 -6.24 -22.78
C LEU A 364 10.05 -7.47 -22.22
N LEU A 365 9.97 -7.73 -20.91
CA LEU A 365 10.53 -8.92 -20.29
C LEU A 365 9.73 -10.19 -20.57
N HIS A 366 8.40 -10.09 -20.67
CA HIS A 366 7.51 -11.26 -20.68
C HIS A 366 6.72 -11.48 -21.97
N ASN A 367 6.67 -10.51 -22.89
CA ASN A 367 5.80 -10.60 -24.07
C ASN A 367 6.47 -10.15 -25.37
N GLU A 368 6.58 -11.06 -26.33
CA GLU A 368 7.19 -10.80 -27.65
C GLU A 368 6.45 -9.72 -28.44
N GLN A 369 5.13 -9.59 -28.28
CA GLN A 369 4.33 -8.59 -28.98
C GLN A 369 4.77 -7.15 -28.68
N ALA A 370 5.32 -6.89 -27.48
CA ALA A 370 5.88 -5.58 -27.12
C ALA A 370 7.08 -5.23 -28.01
N TRP A 371 7.93 -6.21 -28.31
CA TRP A 371 9.05 -6.06 -29.23
C TRP A 371 8.59 -5.93 -30.68
N THR A 372 7.62 -6.72 -31.11
CA THR A 372 7.05 -6.62 -32.46
C THR A 372 6.43 -5.24 -32.70
N TYR A 373 5.81 -4.64 -31.68
CA TYR A 373 5.28 -3.29 -31.75
C TYR A 373 6.39 -2.24 -31.78
N LEU A 374 7.34 -2.28 -30.83
CA LEU A 374 8.46 -1.32 -30.76
C LEU A 374 9.38 -1.35 -31.98
N ASN A 375 9.57 -2.51 -32.62
CA ASN A 375 10.35 -2.61 -33.86
C ASN A 375 9.59 -2.08 -35.09
N ARG A 376 8.25 -1.98 -35.01
CA ARG A 376 7.39 -1.51 -36.11
C ARG A 376 7.20 -0.01 -36.10
N ILE A 377 7.13 0.59 -34.92
CA ILE A 377 7.23 2.03 -34.76
C ILE A 377 8.71 2.38 -34.86
N ASP A 378 9.08 3.23 -35.82
CA ASP A 378 10.48 3.52 -36.14
C ASP A 378 11.34 3.82 -34.90
N SER A 379 12.59 3.38 -34.92
CA SER A 379 13.55 3.09 -33.81
C SER A 379 13.90 4.18 -32.76
N GLU A 380 13.07 5.21 -32.58
CA GLU A 380 13.34 6.38 -31.70
C GLU A 380 12.61 6.35 -30.34
N PHE A 381 12.05 5.22 -29.90
CA PHE A 381 11.46 5.15 -28.57
C PHE A 381 12.54 5.21 -27.48
N VAL A 382 12.40 6.17 -26.58
CA VAL A 382 13.28 6.39 -25.42
C VAL A 382 12.42 6.47 -24.18
N PHE A 383 12.75 5.70 -23.15
CA PHE A 383 12.14 5.80 -21.84
C PHE A 383 12.42 7.19 -21.22
N PRO A 384 11.39 7.90 -20.73
CA PRO A 384 11.57 9.20 -20.10
C PRO A 384 12.52 9.23 -18.89
N ASP A 385 12.59 8.12 -18.13
CA ASP A 385 13.49 7.95 -17.00
C ASP A 385 14.78 7.26 -17.42
N SER A 386 15.92 7.82 -16.98
CA SER A 386 17.25 7.35 -17.36
C SER A 386 17.57 5.93 -16.89
N HIS A 387 16.99 5.45 -15.79
CA HIS A 387 17.23 4.10 -15.29
C HIS A 387 16.46 3.07 -16.11
N TYR A 388 15.21 3.37 -16.46
CA TYR A 388 14.43 2.53 -17.37
C TYR A 388 15.05 2.49 -18.77
N GLU A 389 15.58 3.61 -19.25
CA GLU A 389 16.29 3.66 -20.54
C GLU A 389 17.58 2.85 -20.52
N GLN A 390 18.38 2.96 -19.46
CA GLN A 390 19.59 2.15 -19.31
C GLN A 390 19.27 0.64 -19.28
N LEU A 391 18.26 0.25 -18.52
CA LEU A 391 17.81 -1.14 -18.47
C LEU A 391 17.27 -1.62 -19.83
N TYR A 392 16.56 -0.76 -20.56
CA TYR A 392 16.05 -1.05 -21.90
C TYR A 392 17.17 -1.33 -22.90
N LEU A 393 18.23 -0.50 -22.90
CA LEU A 393 19.39 -0.70 -23.77
C LEU A 393 20.13 -2.01 -23.47
N LEU A 394 20.27 -2.36 -22.18
CA LEU A 394 20.84 -3.64 -21.77
C LEU A 394 19.97 -4.82 -22.22
N LEU A 395 18.65 -4.70 -22.06
CA LEU A 395 17.70 -5.72 -22.48
C LEU A 395 17.67 -5.90 -24.02
N GLN A 396 17.76 -4.80 -24.77
CA GLN A 396 17.92 -4.83 -26.23
C GLN A 396 19.21 -5.57 -26.63
N SER A 397 20.32 -5.29 -25.95
CA SER A 397 21.59 -5.96 -26.23
C SER A 397 21.51 -7.48 -25.99
N PHE A 398 20.88 -7.89 -24.89
CA PHE A 398 20.66 -9.30 -24.55
C PHE A 398 19.75 -10.01 -25.57
N LYS A 399 18.63 -9.38 -25.95
CA LYS A 399 17.69 -9.97 -26.92
C LYS A 399 18.31 -10.17 -28.30
N ASN A 400 19.20 -9.28 -28.72
CA ASN A 400 19.93 -9.42 -29.99
C ASN A 400 20.88 -10.63 -30.00
N GLU A 401 21.32 -11.11 -28.83
CA GLU A 401 22.19 -12.28 -28.69
C GLU A 401 21.39 -13.59 -28.59
N GLU A 402 20.29 -13.62 -27.82
CA GLU A 402 19.56 -14.85 -27.46
C GLU A 402 18.23 -15.08 -28.22
N ASN A 403 17.83 -14.18 -29.14
CA ASN A 403 16.55 -14.15 -29.90
C ASN A 403 15.26 -14.06 -29.04
N GLU A 404 15.20 -14.75 -27.91
CA GLU A 404 14.11 -14.71 -26.93
C GLU A 404 14.59 -14.11 -25.60
N VAL A 405 13.67 -13.52 -24.84
CA VAL A 405 13.98 -12.94 -23.53
C VAL A 405 13.61 -13.95 -22.45
N ASP A 406 14.61 -14.56 -21.82
CA ASP A 406 14.45 -15.28 -20.56
C ASP A 406 14.91 -14.37 -19.40
N VAL A 407 14.01 -14.12 -18.44
CA VAL A 407 14.28 -13.17 -17.35
C VAL A 407 15.39 -13.64 -16.43
N GLN A 408 15.53 -14.96 -16.20
CA GLN A 408 16.59 -15.49 -15.33
C GLN A 408 17.96 -15.37 -16.00
N GLN A 409 18.04 -15.65 -17.30
CA GLN A 409 19.25 -15.46 -18.08
C GLN A 409 19.60 -13.99 -18.22
N PHE A 410 18.62 -13.12 -18.44
CA PHE A 410 18.86 -11.67 -18.44
C PHE A 410 19.35 -11.18 -17.07
N PHE A 411 18.80 -11.70 -15.98
CA PHE A 411 19.26 -11.37 -14.63
C PHE A 411 20.70 -11.81 -14.35
N LEU A 412 21.15 -12.91 -14.96
CA LEU A 412 22.54 -13.39 -14.91
C LEU A 412 23.47 -12.63 -15.87
N PHE A 413 22.93 -12.07 -16.95
CA PHE A 413 23.65 -11.21 -17.89
C PHE A 413 24.04 -9.86 -17.27
N LEU A 414 23.25 -9.35 -16.32
CA LEU A 414 23.59 -8.16 -15.55
C LEU A 414 24.79 -8.43 -14.62
N ASP A 415 25.82 -7.57 -14.68
CA ASP A 415 27.01 -7.66 -13.80
C ASP A 415 26.59 -7.72 -12.33
N ASP A 416 27.25 -8.56 -11.53
CA ASP A 416 27.03 -8.63 -10.08
C ASP A 416 27.23 -7.29 -9.38
N LYS A 417 28.00 -6.38 -9.99
CA LYS A 417 28.22 -5.00 -9.51
C LYS A 417 27.14 -4.02 -9.98
N ASP A 418 26.31 -4.39 -10.96
CA ASP A 418 25.18 -3.59 -11.42
C ASP A 418 23.94 -3.83 -10.55
N VAL A 419 24.09 -3.52 -9.27
CA VAL A 419 23.07 -3.69 -8.24
C VAL A 419 21.80 -2.90 -8.59
N LEU A 420 21.94 -1.78 -9.30
CA LEU A 420 20.82 -0.90 -9.62
C LEU A 420 19.88 -1.51 -10.66
N ASN A 421 20.42 -2.03 -11.77
CA ASN A 421 19.59 -2.70 -12.78
C ASN A 421 19.02 -4.03 -12.27
N ARG A 422 19.78 -4.79 -11.45
CA ARG A 422 19.26 -6.02 -10.82
C ARG A 422 18.12 -5.75 -9.84
N ASN A 423 18.22 -4.69 -9.05
CA ASN A 423 17.13 -4.26 -8.17
C ASN A 423 15.91 -3.84 -8.97
N LEU A 424 16.09 -3.09 -10.06
CA LEU A 424 14.99 -2.66 -10.92
C LEU A 424 14.27 -3.84 -11.58
N VAL A 425 15.01 -4.83 -12.11
CA VAL A 425 14.41 -6.08 -12.64
C VAL A 425 13.63 -6.80 -11.54
N SER A 426 14.21 -6.95 -10.35
CA SER A 426 13.52 -7.58 -9.21
C SER A 426 12.23 -6.85 -8.83
N GLU A 427 12.26 -5.51 -8.85
CA GLU A 427 11.11 -4.68 -8.55
C GLU A 427 10.00 -4.79 -9.60
N ILE A 428 10.39 -4.94 -10.88
CA ILE A 428 9.47 -5.17 -12.00
C ILE A 428 8.81 -6.55 -11.87
N GLU A 429 9.58 -7.61 -11.59
CA GLU A 429 9.06 -8.96 -11.37
C GLU A 429 8.05 -9.02 -10.21
N LEU A 430 8.34 -8.29 -9.12
CA LEU A 430 7.45 -8.22 -7.94
C LEU A 430 6.15 -7.44 -8.19
N SER A 431 5.98 -6.77 -9.34
CA SER A 431 4.86 -5.86 -9.60
C SER A 431 3.54 -6.54 -9.99
N ASN A 432 3.50 -7.87 -10.11
CA ASN A 432 2.27 -8.65 -10.35
C ASN A 432 1.36 -8.07 -11.46
N PHE A 433 1.93 -7.67 -12.60
CA PHE A 433 1.16 -7.29 -13.77
C PHE A 433 0.48 -8.53 -14.38
N PRO A 434 -0.73 -8.41 -14.98
CA PRO A 434 -1.37 -9.54 -15.66
C PRO A 434 -0.48 -10.09 -16.77
N PRO A 435 -0.33 -11.42 -16.93
CA PRO A 435 0.58 -12.00 -17.93
C PRO A 435 0.12 -11.71 -19.37
N ASP A 436 -1.19 -11.65 -19.58
CA ASP A 436 -1.79 -11.31 -20.87
C ASP A 436 -1.73 -9.80 -21.13
N CYS A 437 -1.44 -9.44 -22.38
CA CYS A 437 -1.37 -8.06 -22.86
C CYS A 437 -1.95 -8.00 -24.27
N THR A 438 -2.65 -6.91 -24.60
CA THR A 438 -3.09 -6.65 -25.98
C THR A 438 -2.13 -5.69 -26.68
N GLU A 439 -2.07 -5.73 -28.01
CA GLU A 439 -1.29 -4.77 -28.79
C GLU A 439 -1.74 -3.32 -28.57
N GLN A 440 -3.05 -3.10 -28.35
CA GLN A 440 -3.61 -1.79 -28.02
C GLN A 440 -3.08 -1.25 -26.69
N GLU A 441 -2.93 -2.12 -25.67
CA GLU A 441 -2.35 -1.73 -24.38
C GLU A 441 -0.90 -1.25 -24.55
N ILE A 442 -0.08 -1.96 -25.34
CA ILE A 442 1.31 -1.56 -25.62
C ILE A 442 1.35 -0.22 -26.34
N GLN A 443 0.46 -0.02 -27.32
CA GLN A 443 0.33 1.24 -28.04
C GLN A 443 -0.02 2.40 -27.10
N ASP A 444 -0.96 2.20 -26.18
CA ASP A 444 -1.37 3.24 -25.22
C ASP A 444 -0.23 3.60 -24.25
N LEU A 445 0.50 2.60 -23.75
CA LEU A 445 1.68 2.80 -22.89
C LEU A 445 2.76 3.63 -23.61
N VAL A 446 3.13 3.24 -24.83
CA VAL A 446 4.13 3.95 -25.65
C VAL A 446 3.66 5.36 -26.00
N TYR A 447 2.37 5.54 -26.33
CA TYR A 447 1.78 6.83 -26.64
C TYR A 447 1.87 7.79 -25.45
N VAL A 448 1.53 7.34 -24.23
CA VAL A 448 1.60 8.19 -23.03
C VAL A 448 3.04 8.59 -22.70
N LEU A 449 4.00 7.67 -22.85
CA LEU A 449 5.42 7.93 -22.59
C LEU A 449 6.04 8.87 -23.63
N SER A 450 5.64 8.77 -24.90
CA SER A 450 6.14 9.65 -25.98
C SER A 450 5.55 11.06 -25.95
N LYS A 451 4.27 11.23 -25.55
CA LYS A 451 3.58 12.54 -25.56
C LYS A 451 4.14 13.55 -24.56
N LYS A 452 4.58 13.11 -23.37
CA LYS A 452 5.12 13.97 -22.28
C LYS A 452 6.56 14.45 -22.51
N ASN A 453 7.24 13.97 -23.54
CA ASN A 453 8.61 14.35 -23.85
C ASN A 453 8.69 15.57 -24.81
N SER A 454 7.59 16.30 -25.01
CA SER A 454 7.59 17.45 -25.91
C SER A 454 8.43 18.60 -25.33
N LEU A 455 9.42 19.08 -26.09
CA LEU A 455 10.25 20.24 -25.74
C LEU A 455 9.44 21.50 -25.38
N LYS A 456 8.17 21.57 -25.81
CA LYS A 456 7.24 22.67 -25.49
C LYS A 456 6.76 22.63 -24.03
N GLU A 457 6.50 21.44 -23.47
CA GLU A 457 6.10 21.29 -22.06
C GLU A 457 7.29 21.46 -21.11
N GLN A 458 8.49 20.98 -21.50
CA GLN A 458 9.73 21.25 -20.74
C GLN A 458 10.02 22.77 -20.65
N LEU A 459 9.79 23.50 -21.74
CA LEU A 459 9.91 24.97 -21.75
C LEU A 459 8.88 25.64 -20.83
N ALA A 460 7.65 25.12 -20.76
CA ALA A 460 6.59 25.66 -19.90
C ALA A 460 6.93 25.46 -18.41
N SER A 461 7.35 24.25 -18.03
CA SER A 461 7.78 23.92 -16.65
C SER A 461 8.96 24.78 -16.20
N LYS A 462 9.99 24.93 -17.05
CA LYS A 462 11.19 25.71 -16.72
C LYS A 462 10.91 27.21 -16.59
N LYS A 463 9.97 27.75 -17.36
CA LYS A 463 9.51 29.14 -17.21
C LYS A 463 8.77 29.36 -15.89
N GLU A 464 7.99 28.37 -15.44
CA GLU A 464 7.30 28.44 -14.16
C GLU A 464 8.29 28.38 -12.98
N GLU A 465 9.31 27.50 -13.07
CA GLU A 465 10.43 27.44 -12.11
C GLU A 465 11.20 28.76 -12.06
N LEU A 466 11.44 29.41 -13.21
CA LEU A 466 12.12 30.71 -13.27
C LEU A 466 11.30 31.82 -12.58
N ASN A 467 9.98 31.79 -12.73
CA ASN A 467 9.08 32.73 -12.04
C ASN A 467 9.08 32.52 -10.52
N ARG A 468 9.12 31.26 -10.06
CA ARG A 468 9.23 30.94 -8.63
C ARG A 468 10.59 31.37 -8.06
N ALA A 469 11.69 31.13 -8.79
CA ALA A 469 13.03 31.57 -8.39
C ALA A 469 13.14 33.11 -8.34
N ALA A 470 12.43 33.83 -9.22
CA ALA A 470 12.33 35.28 -9.18
C ALA A 470 11.59 35.80 -7.94
N LEU A 471 10.53 35.11 -7.50
CA LEU A 471 9.81 35.43 -6.26
C LEU A 471 10.67 35.20 -5.01
N MET A 472 11.53 34.18 -5.03
CA MET A 472 12.42 33.82 -3.92
C MET A 472 13.76 34.60 -3.91
N LYS A 473 14.00 35.48 -4.89
CA LYS A 473 15.26 36.24 -5.06
C LYS A 473 16.52 35.35 -5.12
N ASP A 474 16.40 34.14 -5.66
CA ASP A 474 17.55 33.25 -5.86
C ASP A 474 18.20 33.50 -7.22
N ASP A 475 19.16 34.42 -7.26
CA ASP A 475 19.80 34.84 -8.50
C ASP A 475 20.71 33.76 -9.13
N ILE A 476 21.19 32.79 -8.35
CA ILE A 476 22.00 31.67 -8.86
C ILE A 476 21.09 30.71 -9.62
N LEU A 477 19.97 30.32 -9.01
CA LEU A 477 18.99 29.43 -9.63
C LEU A 477 18.36 30.07 -10.88
N ARG A 478 18.10 31.38 -10.85
CA ARG A 478 17.61 32.12 -12.03
C ARG A 478 18.58 32.07 -13.20
N GLN A 479 19.87 32.28 -12.97
CA GLN A 479 20.88 32.22 -14.04
C GLN A 479 21.05 30.81 -14.62
N GLN A 480 20.85 29.78 -13.81
CA GLN A 480 20.86 28.39 -14.27
C GLN A 480 19.62 28.09 -15.13
N LEU A 481 18.42 28.43 -14.64
CA LEU A 481 17.16 28.21 -15.36
C LEU A 481 17.10 29.00 -16.68
N MET A 482 17.65 30.21 -16.73
CA MET A 482 17.72 30.98 -17.99
C MET A 482 18.59 30.30 -19.06
N ARG A 483 19.70 29.64 -18.66
CA ARG A 483 20.55 28.89 -19.59
C ARG A 483 19.83 27.65 -20.12
N GLU A 484 19.17 26.89 -19.24
CA GLU A 484 18.37 25.71 -19.62
C GLU A 484 17.22 26.08 -20.56
N ILE A 485 16.53 27.20 -20.31
CA ILE A 485 15.47 27.73 -21.20
C ILE A 485 16.04 28.11 -22.58
N MET A 486 17.20 28.76 -22.66
CA MET A 486 17.82 29.10 -23.94
C MET A 486 18.24 27.86 -24.74
N GLU A 487 18.75 26.84 -24.06
CA GLU A 487 19.10 25.54 -24.65
C GLU A 487 17.88 24.88 -25.31
N ILE A 488 16.77 24.79 -24.56
CA ILE A 488 15.51 24.21 -25.03
C ILE A 488 14.92 25.04 -26.19
N GLN A 489 14.98 26.37 -26.12
CA GLN A 489 14.53 27.25 -27.21
C GLN A 489 15.40 27.11 -28.47
N ARG A 490 16.72 26.88 -28.31
CA ARG A 490 17.64 26.62 -29.42
C ARG A 490 17.32 25.28 -30.09
N GLN A 491 17.04 24.24 -29.31
CA GLN A 491 16.63 22.94 -29.82
C GLN A 491 15.28 23.02 -30.57
N LEU A 492 14.31 23.77 -30.04
CA LEU A 492 13.03 24.03 -30.72
C LEU A 492 13.22 24.79 -32.05
N ARG A 493 14.13 25.76 -32.09
CA ARG A 493 14.41 26.55 -33.30
C ARG A 493 15.13 25.71 -34.37
N ASN A 494 16.06 24.85 -33.96
CA ASN A 494 16.74 23.92 -34.87
C ASN A 494 15.78 22.86 -35.44
N LYS A 495 14.82 22.37 -34.65
CA LYS A 495 13.76 21.47 -35.14
C LYS A 495 12.79 22.15 -36.12
N MET A 496 12.52 23.46 -35.97
CA MET A 496 11.70 24.20 -36.94
C MET A 496 12.46 24.53 -38.24
N ASN A 497 13.77 24.84 -38.16
CA ASN A 497 14.58 25.17 -39.34
C ASN A 497 15.03 23.94 -40.15
N GLY A 498 15.15 22.77 -39.52
CA GLY A 498 15.45 21.50 -40.21
C GLY A 498 14.32 21.01 -41.15
N GLY A 499 13.11 21.54 -40.99
CA GLY A 499 11.96 21.24 -41.86
C GLY A 499 11.88 22.05 -43.15
N MET A 500 12.75 23.05 -43.36
CA MET A 500 12.72 23.93 -44.55
C MET A 500 13.88 23.74 -45.55
N VAL A 501 14.77 22.75 -45.35
CA VAL A 501 15.98 22.59 -46.19
C VAL A 501 15.90 21.44 -47.22
N ASN A 502 14.81 20.65 -47.25
CA ASN A 502 14.67 19.52 -48.18
C ASN A 502 13.60 19.72 -49.26
N ASP A 503 13.53 20.91 -49.88
CA ASP A 503 12.72 21.06 -51.10
C ASP A 503 13.33 22.04 -52.13
N SER A 504 14.59 21.81 -52.50
CA SER A 504 15.18 22.44 -53.69
C SER A 504 16.45 21.74 -54.17
N SER A 505 16.33 20.52 -54.70
CA SER A 505 17.34 19.94 -55.61
C SER A 505 16.91 18.58 -56.22
N LYS A 506 15.89 18.61 -57.08
CA LYS A 506 15.81 17.70 -58.23
C LYS A 506 15.32 18.48 -59.46
N LYS A 507 16.27 18.98 -60.23
CA LYS A 507 16.14 19.24 -61.67
C LYS A 507 17.10 18.31 -62.39
#